data_AF-A0A7M7R344-F1
#
_entry.id   AF-A0A7M7R344-F1
#
_cell.length_a   1.000
_cell.length_b   1.000
_cell.length_c   1.000
_cell.angle_alpha   90.00
_cell.angle_beta   90.00
_cell.angle_gamma   90.00
#
_symmetry.space_group_name_H-M   'P 1'
#
loop_
_entity.id
_entity.type
_entity.pdbx_description
1 polymer ?
#
loop_
_entity_poly.entity_id
_entity_poly.type
_entity_poly.pdbx_seq_one_letter_code
_entity_poly.pdbx_strand_id
1 'polypeptide(L)'
;MSNDVNTQADKPNEDENIDKAEEEEGTSSIDLHAQESGIIYGGCEGPNAMYVKLVSSDGHEFIVKREHALTSGTIKAMLSGPGQFAENEANEVNFREIPSHVLQKVCMYFTYKVRYTNSSTEIPEFPIAPEIALELLMAGNFLDC
;
A
#
# COMPACT_ATOMS: atom_id res chain seq x y z
N MET A 1 -61.01 -30.01 -13.00
CA MET A 1 -60.71 -31.44 -13.15
C MET A 1 -60.92 -31.78 -14.61
N SER A 2 -59.86 -32.36 -15.20
CA SER A 2 -59.86 -33.18 -16.41
C SER A 2 -59.89 -32.50 -17.79
N ASN A 3 -58.82 -32.82 -18.53
CA ASN A 3 -58.51 -32.62 -19.94
C ASN A 3 -59.52 -33.31 -20.87
N ASP A 4 -59.48 -32.95 -22.16
CA ASP A 4 -59.42 -33.86 -23.33
C ASP A 4 -58.99 -33.01 -24.56
N VAL A 5 -57.80 -33.21 -25.14
CA VAL A 5 -57.42 -34.19 -26.19
C VAL A 5 -58.15 -33.99 -27.52
N ASN A 6 -57.44 -33.52 -28.55
CA ASN A 6 -57.32 -34.15 -29.89
C ASN A 6 -56.48 -33.24 -30.82
N THR A 7 -55.86 -33.60 -31.95
CA THR A 7 -55.03 -34.71 -32.49
C THR A 7 -54.86 -34.38 -34.00
N GLN A 8 -53.73 -34.79 -34.58
CA GLN A 8 -53.42 -34.94 -36.02
C GLN A 8 -53.02 -33.64 -36.76
N ALA A 9 -51.77 -33.40 -37.17
CA ALA A 9 -50.75 -34.17 -37.93
C ALA A 9 -50.85 -33.95 -39.45
N ASP A 10 -49.81 -33.34 -40.03
CA ASP A 10 -49.20 -33.71 -41.30
C ASP A 10 -47.75 -33.18 -41.37
N LYS A 11 -46.82 -34.06 -40.97
CA LYS A 11 -45.65 -34.63 -41.67
C LYS A 11 -44.98 -33.90 -42.89
N PRO A 12 -43.75 -34.29 -43.29
CA PRO A 12 -42.52 -33.51 -43.10
C PRO A 12 -41.74 -33.28 -44.43
N ASN A 13 -40.53 -32.71 -44.34
CA ASN A 13 -39.31 -33.12 -45.05
C ASN A 13 -38.16 -32.29 -44.43
N GLU A 14 -37.20 -32.87 -43.69
CA GLU A 14 -36.04 -33.64 -44.21
C GLU A 14 -35.29 -32.76 -45.24
N ASP A 15 -34.15 -32.17 -44.92
CA ASP A 15 -32.90 -32.85 -44.58
C ASP A 15 -32.45 -32.60 -43.13
N GLU A 16 -32.42 -33.63 -42.29
CA GLU A 16 -31.30 -34.56 -42.10
C GLU A 16 -29.98 -33.85 -41.71
N ASN A 17 -29.67 -33.71 -40.40
CA ASN A 17 -29.19 -34.74 -39.45
C ASN A 17 -27.67 -34.97 -39.69
N ILE A 18 -26.79 -34.99 -38.70
CA ILE A 18 -26.75 -35.99 -37.64
C ILE A 18 -25.66 -35.59 -36.63
N ASP A 19 -26.09 -35.47 -35.37
CA ASP A 19 -25.51 -36.01 -34.12
C ASP A 19 -24.05 -35.68 -33.72
N LYS A 20 -23.61 -35.68 -32.46
CA LYS A 20 -24.07 -35.93 -31.06
C LYS A 20 -22.78 -35.69 -30.23
N ALA A 21 -22.67 -35.49 -28.92
CA ALA A 21 -23.49 -35.51 -27.72
C ALA A 21 -22.66 -34.71 -26.67
N GLU A 22 -23.31 -33.92 -25.81
CA GLU A 22 -23.41 -34.13 -24.34
C GLU A 22 -22.08 -34.32 -23.58
N GLU A 23 -21.74 -33.36 -22.70
CA GLU A 23 -21.80 -33.50 -21.23
C GLU A 23 -21.11 -32.29 -20.56
N GLU A 24 -21.80 -31.66 -19.60
CA GLU A 24 -21.16 -30.81 -18.59
C GLU A 24 -20.41 -31.70 -17.59
N GLU A 25 -19.17 -31.38 -17.25
CA GLU A 25 -18.66 -31.42 -15.86
C GLU A 25 -17.39 -30.56 -15.75
N GLY A 26 -17.32 -29.79 -14.66
CA GLY A 26 -16.22 -28.89 -14.39
C GLY A 26 -14.90 -29.63 -14.15
N THR A 27 -13.83 -29.07 -14.71
CA THR A 27 -12.49 -29.21 -14.14
C THR A 27 -11.80 -27.86 -14.17
N SER A 28 -11.40 -27.43 -12.98
CA SER A 28 -10.59 -26.25 -12.72
C SER A 28 -9.32 -26.28 -13.57
N SER A 29 -9.25 -25.42 -14.58
CA SER A 29 -7.97 -25.09 -15.22
C SER A 29 -7.27 -24.08 -14.33
N ILE A 30 -6.43 -24.60 -13.45
CA ILE A 30 -5.30 -23.91 -12.82
C ILE A 30 -4.45 -23.28 -13.92
N ASP A 31 -4.71 -22.00 -14.20
CA ASP A 31 -3.76 -21.17 -14.92
C ASP A 31 -2.52 -20.99 -14.04
N LEU A 32 -1.51 -21.79 -14.37
CA LEU A 32 -0.14 -21.70 -13.90
C LEU A 32 0.44 -20.34 -14.33
N HIS A 33 0.08 -19.28 -13.61
CA HIS A 33 0.82 -18.04 -13.71
C HIS A 33 2.04 -18.14 -12.79
N ALA A 34 3.21 -18.08 -13.43
CA ALA A 34 4.51 -18.16 -12.82
C ALA A 34 4.58 -17.31 -11.54
N GLN A 35 4.97 -17.95 -10.44
CA GLN A 35 5.26 -17.27 -9.19
C GLN A 35 6.59 -16.54 -9.33
N GLU A 36 6.58 -15.41 -10.04
CA GLU A 36 7.49 -14.32 -9.71
C GLU A 36 6.97 -13.70 -8.43
N SER A 37 7.42 -14.22 -7.29
CA SER A 37 7.36 -13.50 -6.02
C SER A 37 8.34 -12.33 -6.07
N GLY A 38 8.09 -11.39 -6.97
CA GLY A 38 8.62 -10.04 -6.87
C GLY A 38 8.06 -9.43 -5.60
N ILE A 39 8.88 -8.67 -4.88
CA ILE A 39 8.39 -7.88 -3.76
C ILE A 39 7.35 -6.92 -4.32
N ILE A 40 6.07 -7.12 -4.01
CA ILE A 40 5.04 -6.10 -4.24
C ILE A 40 5.44 -4.95 -3.31
N TYR A 41 6.10 -3.93 -3.86
CA TYR A 41 6.29 -2.67 -3.15
C TYR A 41 4.88 -2.11 -2.97
N GLY A 42 4.30 -2.30 -1.78
CA GLY A 42 2.95 -1.82 -1.47
C GLY A 42 2.85 -0.33 -1.80
N GLY A 43 1.71 0.09 -2.34
CA GLY A 43 1.49 1.48 -2.72
C GLY A 43 1.58 2.45 -1.54
N CYS A 44 1.56 3.75 -1.86
CA CYS A 44 1.45 4.85 -0.91
C CYS A 44 -0.01 5.26 -0.65
N GLU A 45 -0.99 4.44 -1.02
CA GLU A 45 -2.41 4.82 -0.95
C GLU A 45 -3.21 3.85 -0.07
N GLY A 46 -4.18 4.41 0.65
CA GLY A 46 -5.08 3.70 1.53
C GLY A 46 -4.54 3.46 2.96
N PRO A 47 -5.41 3.04 3.89
CA PRO A 47 -5.09 2.93 5.32
C PRO A 47 -4.03 1.88 5.66
N ASN A 48 -3.76 0.96 4.74
CA ASN A 48 -2.80 -0.14 4.89
C ASN A 48 -1.54 0.05 4.02
N ALA A 49 -1.29 1.26 3.51
CA ALA A 49 -0.11 1.56 2.71
C ALA A 49 1.18 1.22 3.48
N MET A 50 2.11 0.55 2.80
CA MET A 50 3.40 0.18 3.39
C MET A 50 4.33 1.38 3.52
N TYR A 51 4.13 2.39 2.69
CA TYR A 51 4.92 3.61 2.63
C TYR A 51 4.06 4.84 2.88
N VAL A 52 4.69 5.88 3.39
CA VAL A 52 4.12 7.21 3.53
C VAL A 52 5.01 8.20 2.79
N LYS A 53 4.39 9.26 2.27
CA LYS A 53 5.09 10.36 1.63
C LYS A 53 5.25 11.51 2.62
N LEU A 54 6.48 11.93 2.85
CA LEU A 54 6.80 13.12 3.63
C LEU A 54 7.27 14.22 2.67
N VAL A 55 6.60 15.36 2.66
CA VAL A 55 6.90 16.48 1.75
C VAL A 55 7.56 17.61 2.53
N SER A 56 8.76 18.03 2.14
CA SER A 56 9.46 19.16 2.77
C SER A 56 8.91 20.51 2.32
N SER A 57 9.34 21.58 2.98
CA SER A 57 8.89 22.96 2.72
C SER A 57 9.27 23.47 1.32
N ASP A 58 10.34 22.92 0.74
CA ASP A 58 10.81 23.18 -0.62
C ASP A 58 10.32 22.14 -1.64
N GLY A 59 9.33 21.32 -1.27
CA GLY A 59 8.60 20.43 -2.17
C GLY A 59 9.29 19.11 -2.50
N HIS A 60 10.34 18.71 -1.78
CA HIS A 60 10.94 17.39 -1.97
C HIS A 60 10.08 16.32 -1.31
N GLU A 61 9.79 15.26 -2.06
CA GLU A 61 9.02 14.11 -1.57
C GLU A 61 9.96 13.00 -1.11
N PHE A 62 9.77 12.55 0.13
CA PHE A 62 10.49 11.43 0.73
C PHE A 62 9.54 10.27 0.97
N ILE A 63 9.76 9.17 0.26
CA ILE A 63 8.99 7.93 0.45
C ILE A 63 9.68 7.07 1.50
N VAL A 64 9.03 6.89 2.64
CA VAL A 64 9.56 6.13 3.77
C VAL A 64 8.59 5.05 4.19
N LYS A 65 9.10 3.94 4.73
CA LYS A 65 8.24 2.90 5.28
C LYS A 65 7.39 3.48 6.41
N ARG A 66 6.09 3.16 6.41
CA ARG A 66 5.14 3.63 7.43
C ARG A 66 5.65 3.31 8.83
N GLU A 67 6.13 2.08 9.06
CA GLU A 67 6.71 1.66 10.35
C GLU A 67 7.89 2.53 10.82
N HIS A 68 8.70 3.08 9.90
CA HIS A 68 9.82 3.94 10.26
C HIS A 68 9.33 5.35 10.59
N ALA A 69 8.41 5.90 9.79
CA ALA A 69 7.82 7.22 10.01
C ALA A 69 7.07 7.33 11.34
N LEU A 70 6.47 6.22 11.81
CA LEU A 70 5.81 6.12 13.12
C LEU A 70 6.77 6.21 14.32
N THR A 71 8.08 6.32 14.09
CA THR A 71 9.04 6.73 15.13
C THR A 71 8.72 8.13 15.65
N SER A 72 8.18 9.00 14.80
CA SER A 72 7.73 10.35 15.18
C SER A 72 6.31 10.31 15.75
N GLY A 73 6.15 10.84 16.97
CA GLY A 73 4.85 11.01 17.61
C GLY A 73 3.93 11.93 16.80
N THR A 74 4.48 13.01 16.25
CA THR A 74 3.75 13.98 15.43
C THR A 74 3.25 13.37 14.12
N ILE A 75 4.10 12.64 13.38
CA ILE A 75 3.70 11.96 12.14
C ILE A 75 2.62 10.91 12.45
N LYS A 76 2.78 10.15 13.54
CA LYS A 76 1.77 9.17 13.97
C LYS A 76 0.43 9.82 14.23
N ALA A 77 0.40 10.98 14.90
CA ALA A 77 -0.82 11.72 15.17
C ALA A 77 -1.48 12.24 13.87
N MET A 78 -0.68 12.73 12.92
CA MET A 78 -1.16 13.21 11.62
C MET A 78 -1.73 12.09 10.74
N LEU A 79 -1.17 10.88 10.82
CA LEU A 79 -1.66 9.72 10.05
C LEU A 79 -2.84 9.00 10.72
N SER A 80 -3.04 9.19 12.04
CA SER A 80 -4.02 8.44 12.83
C SER A 80 -5.08 9.32 13.49
N GLY A 81 -5.12 10.62 13.17
CA GLY A 81 -5.97 11.60 13.83
C GLY A 81 -7.47 11.46 13.50
N PRO A 82 -8.37 11.69 14.47
CA PRO A 82 -9.81 11.63 14.22
C PRO A 82 -10.24 12.75 13.26
N GLY A 83 -10.87 12.38 12.13
CA GLY A 83 -11.37 13.33 11.13
C GLY A 83 -10.49 13.53 9.89
N GLN A 84 -9.32 12.87 9.82
CA GLN A 84 -8.38 12.97 8.70
C GLN A 84 -8.55 11.81 7.70
N PHE A 85 -9.77 11.59 7.21
CA PHE A 85 -10.03 10.53 6.21
C PHE A 85 -9.20 10.74 4.93
N ALA A 86 -9.07 11.98 4.46
CA ALA A 86 -8.31 12.31 3.25
C ALA A 86 -6.80 12.08 3.40
N GLU A 87 -6.21 12.38 4.56
CA GLU A 87 -4.76 12.22 4.79
C GLU A 87 -4.39 10.77 5.11
N ASN A 88 -5.27 10.03 5.80
CA ASN A 88 -5.05 8.60 6.03
C ASN A 88 -5.26 7.76 4.76
N GLU A 89 -6.06 8.24 3.79
CA GLU A 89 -6.13 7.64 2.45
C GLU A 89 -4.95 8.05 1.56
N ALA A 90 -4.47 9.31 1.64
CA ALA A 90 -3.36 9.79 0.84
C ALA A 90 -1.97 9.37 1.37
N ASN A 91 -1.86 8.98 2.65
CA ASN A 91 -0.60 8.65 3.34
C ASN A 91 0.50 9.71 3.15
N GLU A 92 0.10 10.98 3.08
CA GLU A 92 0.98 12.09 2.78
C GLU A 92 0.99 13.08 3.95
N VAL A 93 2.19 13.52 4.35
CA VAL A 93 2.38 14.54 5.38
C VAL A 93 3.23 15.67 4.80
N ASN A 94 2.71 16.90 4.86
CA ASN A 94 3.38 18.08 4.33
C ASN A 94 3.95 18.95 5.47
N PHE A 95 5.26 19.17 5.44
CA PHE A 95 5.98 20.00 6.39
C PHE A 95 6.29 21.37 5.80
N ARG A 96 5.53 22.38 6.22
CA ARG A 96 5.72 23.76 5.74
C ARG A 96 6.99 24.44 6.26
N GLU A 97 7.54 23.95 7.37
CA GLU A 97 8.65 24.59 8.08
C GLU A 97 9.95 23.78 8.03
N ILE A 98 9.92 22.52 7.59
CA ILE A 98 11.09 21.63 7.56
C ILE A 98 11.64 21.54 6.14
N PRO A 99 12.83 22.07 5.84
CA PRO A 99 13.44 22.00 4.51
C PRO A 99 13.98 20.60 4.19
N SER A 100 14.16 20.31 2.90
CA SER A 100 14.59 18.99 2.40
C SER A 100 15.86 18.45 3.06
N HIS A 101 16.88 19.29 3.22
CA HIS A 101 18.17 18.87 3.79
C HIS A 101 18.06 18.41 5.26
N VAL A 102 17.12 18.98 6.02
CA VAL A 102 16.80 18.56 7.39
C VAL A 102 15.92 17.31 7.37
N LEU A 103 14.85 17.31 6.57
CA LEU A 103 13.93 16.17 6.47
C LEU A 103 14.64 14.90 6.00
N GLN A 104 15.61 15.03 5.09
CA GLN A 104 16.47 13.93 4.66
C GLN A 104 17.19 13.28 5.85
N LYS A 105 17.76 14.08 6.76
CA LYS A 105 18.46 13.59 7.96
C LYS A 105 17.50 12.98 8.96
N VAL A 106 16.29 13.51 9.10
CA VAL A 106 15.22 12.91 9.89
C VAL A 106 14.85 11.52 9.35
N CYS A 107 14.66 11.37 8.03
CA CYS A 107 14.36 10.08 7.40
C CYS A 107 15.49 9.05 7.61
N MET A 108 16.76 9.49 7.54
CA MET A 108 17.90 8.65 7.90
C MET A 108 17.85 8.23 9.38
N TYR A 109 17.49 9.16 10.26
CA TYR A 109 17.35 8.89 11.69
C TYR A 109 16.25 7.85 11.97
N PHE A 110 15.10 7.90 11.29
CA PHE A 110 14.06 6.88 11.47
C PHE A 110 14.57 5.47 11.17
N THR A 111 15.31 5.32 10.06
CA THR A 111 15.89 4.02 9.68
C THR A 111 16.94 3.58 10.70
N TYR A 112 17.81 4.50 11.12
CA TYR A 112 18.81 4.27 12.15
C TYR A 112 18.17 3.82 13.48
N LYS A 113 17.15 4.55 13.95
CA LYS A 113 16.43 4.27 15.18
C LYS A 113 15.81 2.87 15.13
N VAL A 114 15.05 2.55 14.08
CA VAL A 114 14.42 1.23 13.96
C VAL A 114 15.46 0.11 13.88
N ARG A 115 16.52 0.30 13.10
CA ARG A 115 17.57 -0.70 12.90
C ARG A 115 18.35 -1.04 14.18
N TYR A 116 18.59 -0.05 15.04
CA TYR A 116 19.44 -0.21 16.22
C TYR A 116 18.66 -0.29 17.54
N THR A 117 17.36 -0.01 17.55
CA THR A 117 16.51 -0.27 18.72
C THR A 117 16.46 -1.78 18.99
N ASN A 118 16.75 -2.19 20.23
CA ASN A 118 16.82 -3.59 20.66
C ASN A 118 17.84 -4.45 19.91
N SER A 119 18.80 -3.84 19.20
CA SER A 119 19.87 -4.58 18.53
C SER A 119 20.99 -4.93 19.52
N SER A 120 21.54 -6.14 19.43
CA SER A 120 22.71 -6.57 20.18
C SER A 120 24.04 -6.24 19.48
N THR A 121 23.98 -5.66 18.28
CA THR A 121 25.17 -5.23 17.53
C THR A 121 25.68 -3.90 18.07
N GLU A 122 26.96 -3.61 17.85
CA GLU A 122 27.51 -2.28 18.09
C GLU A 122 26.70 -1.21 17.33
N ILE A 123 26.38 -0.13 18.02
CA ILE A 123 25.57 0.97 17.49
C ILE A 123 26.54 2.01 16.90
N PRO A 124 26.54 2.23 15.57
CA PRO A 124 27.43 3.20 14.96
C PRO A 124 26.99 4.63 15.31
N GLU A 125 27.93 5.58 15.23
CA GLU A 125 27.61 6.99 15.40
C GLU A 125 26.69 7.49 14.27
N PHE A 126 25.68 8.29 14.61
CA PHE A 126 24.83 8.95 13.63
C PHE A 126 25.43 10.32 13.25
N PRO A 127 25.99 10.50 12.04
CA PRO A 127 26.75 11.70 11.72
C PRO A 127 25.83 12.90 11.50
N ILE A 128 26.02 13.93 12.34
CA ILE A 128 25.34 15.22 12.25
C ILE A 128 26.39 16.29 11.95
N ALA A 129 26.24 16.96 10.81
CA ALA A 129 27.10 18.08 10.47
C ALA A 129 26.76 19.29 11.37
N PRO A 130 27.77 20.03 11.90
CA PRO A 130 27.51 21.16 12.79
C PRO A 130 26.57 22.21 12.19
N GLU A 131 26.58 22.38 10.87
CA GLU A 131 25.82 23.38 10.15
C GLU A 131 24.30 23.14 10.22
N ILE A 132 23.87 21.88 10.36
CA ILE A 132 22.44 21.49 10.38
C ILE A 132 21.94 21.15 11.80
N ALA A 133 22.84 21.15 12.80
CA ALA A 133 22.54 20.60 14.12
C ALA A 133 21.39 21.34 14.83
N LEU A 134 21.34 22.66 14.70
CA LEU A 134 20.28 23.48 15.32
C LEU A 134 18.92 23.27 14.64
N GLU A 135 18.90 23.22 13.31
CA GLU A 135 17.66 22.94 12.56
C GLU A 135 17.13 21.54 12.85
N LEU A 136 18.04 20.56 12.91
CA LEU A 136 17.68 19.18 13.23
C LEU A 136 17.16 19.04 14.67
N LEU A 137 17.69 19.81 15.62
CA LEU A 137 17.18 19.88 16.99
C LEU A 137 15.76 20.42 17.04
N MET A 138 15.48 21.52 16.31
CA MET A 138 14.13 22.10 16.24
C MET A 138 13.14 21.12 15.59
N ALA A 139 13.55 20.47 14.49
CA ALA A 139 12.76 19.45 13.82
C ALA A 139 12.50 18.25 14.72
N GLY A 140 13.50 17.74 15.44
CA GLY A 140 13.34 16.61 16.37
C GLY A 140 12.35 16.91 17.50
N ASN A 141 12.42 18.12 18.08
CA ASN A 141 11.46 18.56 19.08
C ASN A 141 10.03 18.67 18.51
N PHE A 142 9.88 19.21 17.29
CA PHE A 142 8.57 19.30 16.63
C PHE A 142 8.00 17.93 16.26
N LEU A 143 8.86 17.00 15.83
CA LEU A 143 8.46 15.66 15.39
C LEU A 143 8.31 14.67 16.55
N ASP A 144 8.69 15.05 17.77
CA ASP A 144 8.65 14.18 18.95
C ASP A 144 9.41 12.85 18.71
N CYS A 145 10.70 12.94 18.36
CA CYS A 145 11.55 11.78 18.03
C CYS A 145 13.05 11.94 18.38
#